data_AF-A0AB36BJB9-F1
#
_entry.id   AF-A0AB36BJB9-F1
#
_cell.length_a   1.000
_cell.length_b   1.000
_cell.length_c   1.000
_cell.angle_alpha   90.00
_cell.angle_beta   90.00
_cell.angle_gamma   90.00
#
_symmetry.space_group_name_H-M   'P 1'
#
loop_
_entity.id
_entity.type
_entity.pdbx_description
1 polymer ?
#
loop_
_entity_poly.entity_id
_entity_poly.type
_entity_poly.pdbx_seq_one_letter_code
_entity_poly.pdbx_strand_id
1 'polypeptide(L)'
;RLLTCMSEAIRTIAFKVRTASCGGTACVNSFGDEQLAVDMLADKLLFDALENSHFCKYACSEEVPELQDMGGPVEGGFSVAFDPLDGSSIVDTNFTVGTIFGVWPGDKLTGVTGGDQVAAAMGIYGPRTTYVLAIKGFPGTHEFLLLDEGKWQHVKETYEISEGKMFSPGNLRATFDNPE
;
A
#
# COMPACT_ATOMS: atom_id res chain seq x y z
N ARG A 1 -10.00 -9.91 -7.99
CA ARG A 1 -9.98 -8.74 -8.90
C ARG A 1 -9.46 -7.50 -8.19
N LEU A 2 -10.09 -7.03 -7.10
CA LEU A 2 -9.61 -5.88 -6.31
C LEU A 2 -8.10 -5.95 -5.99
N LEU A 3 -7.64 -7.03 -5.35
CA LEU A 3 -6.21 -7.21 -5.02
C LEU A 3 -5.28 -7.21 -6.24
N THR A 4 -5.78 -7.68 -7.39
CA THR A 4 -5.03 -7.66 -8.66
C THR A 4 -4.88 -6.22 -9.15
N CYS A 5 -5.96 -5.44 -9.17
CA CYS A 5 -5.91 -4.02 -9.54
C CYS A 5 -4.94 -3.25 -8.64
N MET A 6 -5.00 -3.48 -7.32
CA MET A 6 -4.06 -2.88 -6.36
C MET A 6 -2.61 -3.28 -6.67
N SER A 7 -2.34 -4.55 -6.99
CA SER A 7 -0.98 -4.99 -7.36
C SER A 7 -0.45 -4.35 -8.65
N GLU A 8 -1.33 -4.03 -9.60
CA GLU A 8 -0.94 -3.32 -10.84
C GLU A 8 -0.65 -1.84 -10.58
N ALA A 9 -1.38 -1.21 -9.66
CA ALA A 9 -1.06 0.14 -9.18
C ALA A 9 0.30 0.15 -8.47
N ILE A 10 0.55 -0.78 -7.55
CA ILE A 10 1.84 -0.94 -6.86
C ILE A 10 3.00 -1.12 -7.86
N ARG A 11 2.81 -1.92 -8.91
CA ARG A 11 3.82 -2.05 -9.99
C ARG A 11 4.14 -0.70 -10.64
N THR A 12 3.09 0.09 -10.91
CA THR A 12 3.23 1.40 -11.55
C THR A 12 3.92 2.40 -10.62
N ILE A 13 3.52 2.42 -9.34
CA ILE A 13 4.14 3.24 -8.29
C ILE A 13 5.62 2.90 -8.15
N ALA A 14 5.97 1.60 -8.11
CA ALA A 14 7.37 1.16 -8.02
C ALA A 14 8.26 1.70 -9.15
N PHE A 15 7.73 1.75 -10.38
CA PHE A 15 8.44 2.36 -11.50
C PHE A 15 8.59 3.87 -11.33
N LYS A 16 7.53 4.56 -10.86
CA LYS A 16 7.53 6.01 -10.63
C LYS A 16 8.47 6.41 -9.51
N VAL A 17 8.44 5.73 -8.36
CA VAL A 17 9.36 5.94 -7.23
C VAL A 17 10.83 5.81 -7.69
N ARG A 18 11.13 4.84 -8.57
CA ARG A 18 12.50 4.60 -9.07
C ARG A 18 13.00 5.65 -10.05
N THR A 19 12.10 6.29 -10.80
CA THR A 19 12.47 7.13 -11.96
C THR A 19 12.14 8.60 -11.78
N ALA A 20 11.34 8.96 -10.78
CA ALA A 20 10.98 10.34 -10.50
C ALA A 20 12.20 11.12 -10.00
N SER A 21 12.44 12.31 -10.56
CA SER A 21 13.53 13.18 -10.11
C SER A 21 13.09 13.89 -8.84
N CYS A 22 13.35 13.31 -7.67
CA CYS A 22 13.00 13.92 -6.40
C CYS A 22 14.07 14.93 -5.96
N GLY A 23 13.73 16.22 -6.02
CA GLY A 23 14.57 17.31 -5.53
C GLY A 23 13.76 18.17 -4.56
N GLY A 24 13.92 17.94 -3.25
CA GLY A 24 13.06 18.54 -2.22
C GLY A 24 11.66 17.89 -2.18
N THR A 25 10.67 18.59 -1.62
CA THR A 25 9.26 18.12 -1.45
C THR A 25 8.49 17.89 -2.76
N ALA A 26 9.17 17.91 -3.90
CA ALA A 26 8.56 17.72 -5.21
C ALA A 26 9.45 16.85 -6.10
N CYS A 27 8.82 15.88 -6.76
CA CYS A 27 9.49 15.08 -7.77
C CYS A 27 9.09 15.56 -9.17
N VAL A 28 10.09 15.78 -10.02
CA VAL A 28 9.94 16.26 -11.39
C VAL A 28 9.93 15.06 -12.34
N ASN A 29 8.95 14.98 -13.23
CA ASN A 29 9.04 14.14 -14.42
C ASN A 29 9.57 15.00 -15.58
N SER A 30 10.53 14.50 -16.36
CA SER A 30 11.21 15.21 -17.46
C SER A 30 10.30 15.72 -18.59
N PHE A 31 9.00 15.41 -18.56
CA PHE A 31 8.04 15.73 -19.61
C PHE A 31 7.18 16.98 -19.36
N GLY A 32 7.43 17.73 -18.28
CA GLY A 32 6.76 19.03 -18.06
C GLY A 32 5.29 18.95 -17.66
N ASP A 33 4.80 17.76 -17.28
CA ASP A 33 3.50 17.61 -16.63
C ASP A 33 3.51 18.24 -15.22
N GLU A 34 2.34 18.66 -14.76
CA GLU A 34 2.11 19.29 -13.45
C GLU A 34 2.88 18.61 -12.32
N GLN A 35 3.52 19.44 -11.50
CA GLN A 35 4.31 19.08 -10.33
C GLN A 35 3.41 18.38 -9.30
N LEU A 36 3.30 17.06 -9.37
CA LEU A 36 2.66 16.22 -8.37
C LEU A 36 3.73 15.51 -7.53
N ALA A 37 3.61 15.62 -6.21
CA ALA A 37 4.39 14.80 -5.28
C ALA A 37 4.12 13.31 -5.56
N VAL A 38 5.13 12.44 -5.35
CA VAL A 38 4.99 11.00 -5.64
C VAL A 38 3.85 10.39 -4.82
N ASP A 39 3.59 10.92 -3.62
CA ASP A 39 2.51 10.50 -2.73
C ASP A 39 1.14 10.73 -3.37
N MET A 40 0.89 11.95 -3.87
CA MET A 40 -0.36 12.28 -4.58
C MET A 40 -0.53 11.47 -5.87
N LEU A 41 0.57 11.15 -6.56
CA LEU A 41 0.53 10.27 -7.72
C LEU A 41 0.18 8.82 -7.31
N ALA A 42 0.77 8.32 -6.23
CA ALA A 42 0.48 6.99 -5.71
C ALA A 42 -0.98 6.89 -5.25
N ASP A 43 -1.46 7.90 -4.53
CA ASP A 43 -2.83 8.04 -4.08
C ASP A 43 -3.84 7.95 -5.23
N LYS A 44 -3.63 8.78 -6.26
CA LYS A 44 -4.45 8.74 -7.47
C LYS A 44 -4.46 7.37 -8.13
N LEU A 45 -3.29 6.74 -8.30
CA LEU A 45 -3.18 5.42 -8.94
C LEU A 45 -3.94 4.34 -8.16
N LEU A 46 -3.98 4.43 -6.83
CA LEU A 46 -4.69 3.47 -5.99
C LEU A 46 -6.19 3.69 -6.04
N PHE A 47 -6.67 4.94 -5.98
CA PHE A 47 -8.09 5.25 -6.19
C PHE A 47 -8.57 4.79 -7.58
N ASP A 48 -7.83 5.14 -8.64
CA ASP A 48 -8.14 4.70 -10.01
C ASP A 48 -8.20 3.16 -10.10
N ALA A 49 -7.30 2.45 -9.42
CA ALA A 49 -7.29 0.98 -9.40
C ALA A 49 -8.50 0.40 -8.65
N LEU A 50 -8.93 1.03 -7.56
CA LEU A 50 -10.11 0.61 -6.79
C LEU A 50 -11.41 0.82 -7.57
N GLU A 51 -11.57 1.96 -8.24
CA GLU A 51 -12.71 2.25 -9.12
C GLU A 51 -12.77 1.23 -10.28
N ASN A 52 -11.64 1.01 -10.97
CA ASN A 52 -11.53 0.04 -12.07
C ASN A 52 -11.68 -1.43 -11.63
N SER A 53 -11.58 -1.70 -10.33
CA SER A 53 -11.85 -3.04 -9.80
C SER A 53 -13.34 -3.39 -9.89
N HIS A 54 -14.23 -2.39 -9.79
CA HIS A 54 -15.69 -2.51 -9.65
C HIS A 54 -16.16 -3.32 -8.42
N PHE A 55 -15.26 -3.65 -7.50
CA PHE A 55 -15.56 -4.40 -6.27
C PHE A 55 -15.36 -3.55 -5.00
N CYS A 56 -14.82 -2.34 -5.13
CA CYS A 56 -14.67 -1.42 -4.01
C CYS A 56 -15.89 -0.52 -3.92
N LYS A 57 -16.56 -0.48 -2.77
CA LYS A 57 -17.67 0.42 -2.47
C LYS A 57 -17.16 1.75 -1.93
N TYR A 58 -16.35 1.72 -0.88
CA TYR A 58 -15.74 2.92 -0.32
C TYR A 58 -14.23 2.78 -0.19
N ALA A 59 -13.54 3.89 -0.40
CA ALA A 59 -12.11 3.99 -0.16
C ALA A 59 -11.75 5.27 0.59
N CYS A 60 -10.70 5.24 1.40
CA CYS A 60 -10.04 6.43 1.92
C CYS A 60 -8.53 6.18 2.02
N SER A 61 -7.77 7.28 2.10
CA SER A 61 -6.32 7.23 2.21
C SER A 61 -5.79 8.15 3.30
N GLU A 62 -4.48 8.10 3.56
CA GLU A 62 -3.81 9.09 4.40
C GLU A 62 -3.99 10.52 3.85
N GLU A 63 -3.88 10.69 2.53
CA GLU A 63 -3.98 12.00 1.85
C GLU A 63 -5.43 12.49 1.71
N VAL A 64 -6.38 11.55 1.62
CA VAL A 64 -7.83 11.82 1.50
C VAL A 64 -8.56 10.98 2.55
N PRO A 65 -8.65 11.46 3.81
CA PRO A 65 -9.23 10.70 4.92
C PRO A 65 -10.76 10.57 4.83
N GLU A 66 -11.42 11.39 4.01
CA GLU A 66 -12.85 11.28 3.74
C GLU A 66 -13.17 10.07 2.87
N LEU A 67 -14.28 9.37 3.19
CA LEU A 67 -14.77 8.25 2.40
C LEU A 67 -15.16 8.69 0.99
N GLN A 68 -14.49 8.10 0.01
CA GLN A 68 -14.79 8.23 -1.41
C GLN A 68 -15.61 7.04 -1.89
N ASP A 69 -16.69 7.28 -2.63
CA ASP A 69 -17.49 6.22 -3.26
C ASP A 69 -16.81 5.75 -4.55
N MET A 70 -16.39 4.49 -4.58
CA MET A 70 -15.72 3.86 -5.72
C MET A 70 -16.69 3.16 -6.69
N GLY A 71 -18.01 3.24 -6.43
CA GLY A 71 -19.05 2.75 -7.33
C GLY A 71 -19.29 1.23 -7.31
N GLY A 72 -18.56 0.48 -6.50
CA GLY A 72 -18.78 -0.97 -6.33
C GLY A 72 -20.03 -1.32 -5.51
N PRO A 73 -20.39 -2.62 -5.46
CA PRO A 73 -21.58 -3.08 -4.75
C PRO A 73 -21.38 -3.08 -3.23
N VAL A 74 -22.47 -2.96 -2.47
CA VAL A 74 -22.46 -3.18 -1.02
C VAL A 74 -22.37 -4.67 -0.71
N GLU A 75 -23.30 -5.47 -1.25
CA GLU A 75 -23.29 -6.93 -1.06
C GLU A 75 -22.22 -7.57 -1.94
N GLY A 76 -21.32 -8.33 -1.33
CA GLY A 76 -20.19 -8.97 -2.04
C GLY A 76 -19.08 -8.01 -2.49
N GLY A 77 -19.20 -6.71 -2.18
CA GLY A 77 -18.13 -5.73 -2.37
C GLY A 77 -17.30 -5.50 -1.10
N PHE A 78 -16.41 -4.52 -1.19
CA PHE A 78 -15.39 -4.25 -0.17
C PHE A 78 -15.16 -2.76 0.04
N SER A 79 -14.69 -2.39 1.22
CA SER A 79 -14.12 -1.07 1.47
C SER A 79 -12.62 -1.17 1.75
N VAL A 80 -11.86 -0.16 1.32
CA VAL A 80 -10.38 -0.17 1.39
C VAL A 80 -9.86 1.10 2.05
N ALA A 81 -8.98 0.95 3.04
CA ALA A 81 -8.21 2.05 3.58
C ALA A 81 -6.73 1.83 3.26
N PHE A 82 -6.01 2.86 2.84
CA PHE A 82 -4.62 2.72 2.41
C PHE A 82 -3.73 3.91 2.76
N ASP A 83 -2.45 3.64 2.99
CA ASP A 83 -1.37 4.61 2.91
C ASP A 83 -0.73 4.46 1.52
N PRO A 84 -0.81 5.49 0.66
CA PRO A 84 -0.33 5.40 -0.70
C PRO A 84 1.19 5.30 -0.81
N LEU A 85 1.94 5.95 0.08
CA LEU A 85 3.40 5.92 0.09
C LEU A 85 3.98 6.14 1.52
N ASP A 86 3.97 5.08 2.33
CA ASP A 86 4.63 5.04 3.63
C ASP A 86 6.12 5.30 3.48
N GLY A 87 6.63 6.21 4.30
CA GLY A 87 8.02 6.66 4.24
C GLY A 87 8.30 7.64 3.10
N SER A 88 7.30 8.33 2.55
CA SER A 88 7.51 9.34 1.50
C SER A 88 8.59 10.38 1.80
N SER A 89 8.67 10.81 3.06
CA SER A 89 9.69 11.76 3.56
C SER A 89 11.15 11.32 3.39
N ILE A 90 11.40 10.04 3.13
CA ILE A 90 12.76 9.47 2.96
C ILE A 90 13.00 8.93 1.54
N VAL A 91 12.10 9.20 0.58
CA VAL A 91 12.25 8.77 -0.83
C VAL A 91 13.54 9.33 -1.45
N ASP A 92 13.87 10.59 -1.19
CA ASP A 92 15.07 11.26 -1.72
C ASP A 92 16.39 10.71 -1.14
N THR A 93 16.33 10.10 0.05
CA THR A 93 17.46 9.40 0.68
C THR A 93 17.72 8.01 0.12
N ASN A 94 16.88 7.55 -0.84
CA ASN A 94 16.96 6.23 -1.47
C ASN A 94 16.84 5.07 -0.46
N PHE A 95 16.03 5.25 0.58
CA PHE A 95 15.63 4.20 1.51
C PHE A 95 14.39 3.43 1.01
N THR A 96 14.09 2.30 1.64
CA THR A 96 12.91 1.53 1.31
C THR A 96 11.66 2.25 1.82
N VAL A 97 10.69 2.39 0.92
CA VAL A 97 9.36 2.98 1.15
C VAL A 97 8.30 1.98 0.68
N GLY A 98 7.01 2.22 0.92
CA GLY A 98 5.99 1.22 0.58
C GLY A 98 4.58 1.77 0.43
N THR A 99 3.66 0.93 -0.01
CA THR A 99 2.21 1.19 0.02
C THR A 99 1.59 0.19 0.97
N ILE A 100 0.69 0.61 1.86
CA ILE A 100 0.04 -0.27 2.83
C ILE A 100 -1.47 -0.18 2.62
N PHE A 101 -2.19 -1.30 2.61
CA PHE A 101 -3.65 -1.24 2.59
C PHE A 101 -4.33 -2.41 3.30
N GLY A 102 -5.51 -2.11 3.85
CA GLY A 102 -6.44 -3.08 4.42
C GLY A 102 -7.75 -3.14 3.63
N VAL A 103 -8.38 -4.31 3.63
CA VAL A 103 -9.65 -4.55 2.92
C VAL A 103 -10.68 -5.11 3.88
N TRP A 104 -11.84 -4.46 3.96
CA TRP A 104 -13.00 -4.86 4.75
C TRP A 104 -14.17 -5.25 3.84
N PRO A 105 -15.06 -6.16 4.25
CA PRO A 105 -16.24 -6.49 3.48
C PRO A 105 -17.30 -5.38 3.56
N GLY A 106 -18.08 -5.22 2.50
CA GLY A 106 -19.22 -4.32 2.46
C GLY A 106 -18.84 -2.86 2.25
N ASP A 107 -19.49 -1.98 3.01
CA ASP A 107 -19.56 -0.54 2.78
C ASP A 107 -19.15 0.29 4.01
N LYS A 108 -18.27 -0.26 4.87
CA LYS A 108 -17.87 0.41 6.11
C LYS A 108 -16.35 0.39 6.32
N LEU A 109 -15.84 1.54 6.75
CA LEU A 109 -14.48 1.72 7.29
C LEU A 109 -14.49 2.35 8.69
N THR A 110 -15.66 2.70 9.21
CA THR A 110 -15.86 3.21 10.56
C THR A 110 -16.64 2.21 11.41
N GLY A 111 -16.33 2.13 12.70
CA GLY A 111 -16.92 1.13 13.59
C GLY A 111 -16.53 -0.32 13.29
N VAL A 112 -15.49 -0.52 12.49
CA VAL A 112 -14.85 -1.81 12.19
C VAL A 112 -13.49 -1.89 12.89
N THR A 113 -12.98 -3.09 13.07
CA THR A 113 -11.67 -3.35 13.67
C THR A 113 -10.71 -3.98 12.66
N GLY A 114 -9.42 -4.06 13.01
CA GLY A 114 -8.45 -4.82 12.21
C GLY A 114 -8.81 -6.32 12.09
N GLY A 115 -9.49 -6.90 13.08
CA GLY A 115 -9.94 -8.31 13.03
C GLY A 115 -11.06 -8.57 12.00
N ASP A 116 -11.71 -7.51 11.53
CA ASP A 116 -12.77 -7.59 10.52
C ASP A 116 -12.21 -7.60 9.08
N GLN A 117 -10.92 -7.36 8.90
CA GLN A 117 -10.28 -7.39 7.58
C GLN A 117 -10.42 -8.76 6.92
N VAL A 118 -10.67 -8.76 5.62
CA VAL A 118 -10.69 -9.95 4.75
C VAL A 118 -9.42 -10.11 3.95
N ALA A 119 -8.66 -9.03 3.77
CA ALA A 119 -7.30 -9.05 3.25
C ALA A 119 -6.52 -7.83 3.75
N ALA A 120 -5.20 -7.95 3.79
CA ALA A 120 -4.27 -6.85 4.03
C ALA A 120 -3.03 -7.09 3.19
N ALA A 121 -2.41 -6.02 2.71
CA ALA A 121 -1.21 -6.14 1.90
C ALA A 121 -0.29 -4.94 2.01
N MET A 122 0.96 -5.17 1.61
CA MET A 122 1.98 -4.14 1.53
C MET A 122 2.79 -4.30 0.24
N GLY A 123 2.91 -3.22 -0.53
CA GLY A 123 3.90 -3.08 -1.58
C GLY A 123 5.18 -2.50 -0.99
N ILE A 124 6.34 -3.11 -1.26
CA ILE A 124 7.64 -2.69 -0.76
C ILE A 124 8.49 -2.23 -1.95
N TYR A 125 8.96 -0.99 -1.89
CA TYR A 125 9.78 -0.35 -2.92
C TYR A 125 11.22 -0.19 -2.40
N GLY A 126 11.95 -1.31 -2.37
CA GLY A 126 13.36 -1.34 -1.98
C GLY A 126 14.30 -1.66 -3.16
N PRO A 127 15.48 -2.24 -2.90
CA PRO A 127 16.35 -2.78 -3.96
C PRO A 127 15.64 -3.78 -4.88
N ARG A 128 14.65 -4.47 -4.34
CA ARG A 128 13.66 -5.27 -5.06
C ARG A 128 12.27 -4.74 -4.74
N THR A 129 11.36 -4.87 -5.69
CA THR A 129 9.94 -4.56 -5.46
C THR A 129 9.20 -5.84 -5.11
N THR A 130 8.57 -5.87 -3.94
CA THR A 130 7.75 -7.03 -3.52
C THR A 130 6.35 -6.60 -3.11
N TYR A 131 5.41 -7.54 -3.20
CA TYR A 131 4.03 -7.37 -2.79
C TYR A 131 3.69 -8.51 -1.83
N VAL A 132 3.44 -8.17 -0.57
CA VAL A 132 3.15 -9.12 0.51
C VAL A 132 1.67 -9.07 0.81
N LEU A 133 1.00 -10.21 0.79
CA LEU A 133 -0.46 -10.33 0.90
C LEU A 133 -0.85 -11.35 1.97
N ALA A 134 -1.85 -11.00 2.78
CA ALA A 134 -2.56 -11.89 3.68
C ALA A 134 -4.06 -11.87 3.34
N ILE A 135 -4.71 -13.04 3.34
CA ILE A 135 -6.14 -13.17 3.03
C ILE A 135 -6.81 -14.00 4.12
N LYS A 136 -7.95 -13.54 4.63
CA LYS A 136 -8.73 -14.27 5.64
C LYS A 136 -9.16 -15.63 5.10
N GLY A 137 -8.87 -16.69 5.86
CA GLY A 137 -9.16 -18.06 5.48
C GLY A 137 -8.10 -18.71 4.57
N PHE A 138 -7.06 -17.97 4.17
CA PHE A 138 -5.89 -18.51 3.49
C PHE A 138 -4.67 -18.44 4.43
N PRO A 139 -4.16 -19.57 4.93
CA PRO A 139 -3.10 -19.56 5.94
C PRO A 139 -1.80 -18.94 5.43
N GLY A 140 -1.15 -18.14 6.29
CA GLY A 140 0.14 -17.53 6.02
C GLY A 140 0.08 -16.20 5.29
N THR A 141 1.26 -15.63 5.05
CA THR A 141 1.48 -14.46 4.20
C THR A 141 2.26 -14.85 2.96
N HIS A 142 1.91 -14.26 1.83
CA HIS A 142 2.41 -14.62 0.50
C HIS A 142 3.14 -13.43 -0.11
N GLU A 143 4.41 -13.62 -0.43
CA GLU A 143 5.26 -12.59 -1.02
C GLU A 143 5.44 -12.85 -2.51
N PHE A 144 5.19 -11.81 -3.31
CA PHE A 144 5.38 -11.79 -4.74
C PHE A 144 6.51 -10.83 -5.09
N LEU A 145 7.48 -11.28 -5.88
CA LEU A 145 8.55 -10.46 -6.44
C LEU A 145 8.11 -9.91 -7.80
N LEU A 146 8.32 -8.61 -8.03
CA LEU A 146 8.18 -8.03 -9.36
C LEU A 146 9.42 -8.34 -10.19
N LEU A 147 9.23 -9.03 -11.30
CA LEU A 147 10.28 -9.33 -12.28
C LEU A 147 10.43 -8.20 -13.30
N ASP A 148 11.57 -8.17 -13.99
CA ASP A 148 11.91 -7.15 -14.99
C ASP A 148 10.92 -7.13 -16.16
N GLU A 149 10.26 -8.25 -16.48
CA GLU A 149 9.20 -8.32 -17.48
C GLU A 149 7.86 -7.75 -17.00
N GLY A 150 7.81 -7.16 -15.80
CA GLY A 150 6.62 -6.54 -15.22
C GLY A 150 5.60 -7.52 -14.66
N LYS A 151 6.03 -8.75 -14.33
CA LYS A 151 5.18 -9.83 -13.79
C LYS A 151 5.47 -10.10 -12.32
N TRP A 152 4.41 -10.39 -11.57
CA TRP A 152 4.50 -10.86 -10.19
C TRP A 152 4.78 -12.37 -10.15
N GLN A 153 5.86 -12.76 -9.48
CA GLN A 153 6.20 -14.15 -9.20
C GLN A 153 6.06 -14.42 -7.71
N HIS A 154 5.29 -15.44 -7.33
CA HIS A 154 5.22 -15.89 -5.94
C HIS A 154 6.57 -16.49 -5.53
N VAL A 155 7.20 -15.96 -4.47
CA VAL A 155 8.57 -16.32 -4.07
C VAL A 155 8.69 -16.85 -2.64
N LYS A 156 7.74 -16.53 -1.76
CA LYS A 156 7.83 -16.92 -0.35
C LYS A 156 6.47 -16.98 0.32
N GLU A 157 6.33 -17.97 1.20
CA GLU A 157 5.22 -18.10 2.15
C GLU A 157 5.78 -17.99 3.57
N THR A 158 5.07 -17.28 4.45
CA THR A 158 5.45 -17.16 5.87
C THR A 158 4.25 -17.49 6.75
N TYR A 159 4.38 -18.53 7.59
CA TYR A 159 3.32 -18.97 8.50
C TYR A 159 3.59 -18.59 9.96
N GLU A 160 4.85 -18.37 10.30
CA GLU A 160 5.31 -18.06 11.65
C GLU A 160 6.51 -17.11 11.55
N ILE A 161 6.59 -16.17 12.51
CA ILE A 161 7.75 -15.31 12.69
C ILE A 161 8.55 -15.92 13.84
N SER A 162 9.75 -16.44 13.54
CA SER A 162 10.65 -17.00 14.55
C SER A 162 11.23 -15.92 15.46
N GLU A 163 11.77 -16.32 16.61
CA GLU A 163 12.52 -15.42 17.49
C GLU A 163 13.62 -14.66 16.73
N GLY A 164 13.59 -13.34 16.84
CA GLY A 164 14.48 -12.43 16.11
C GLY A 164 15.66 -11.99 16.97
N LYS A 165 16.80 -11.69 16.32
CA LYS A 165 17.96 -11.05 16.96
C LYS A 165 18.03 -9.54 16.72
N MET A 166 17.08 -9.01 15.95
CA MET A 166 17.03 -7.62 15.54
C MET A 166 15.95 -6.89 16.32
N PHE A 167 16.26 -5.67 16.76
CA PHE A 167 15.36 -4.77 17.43
C PHE A 167 15.27 -3.48 16.63
N SER A 168 14.06 -3.07 16.24
CA SER A 168 13.80 -1.87 15.44
C SER A 168 12.78 -0.98 16.15
N PRO A 169 13.20 -0.20 17.17
CA PRO A 169 12.31 0.70 17.89
C PRO A 169 12.00 1.89 16.98
N GLY A 170 10.98 1.76 16.15
CA GLY A 170 10.40 2.91 15.44
C GLY A 170 9.93 3.93 16.47
N ASN A 171 10.19 5.21 16.22
CA ASN A 171 9.73 6.33 17.03
C ASN A 171 9.99 6.16 18.55
N LEU A 172 11.25 6.27 18.98
CA LEU A 172 11.63 6.23 20.40
C LEU A 172 10.84 7.23 21.29
N ARG A 173 10.17 8.24 20.74
CA ARG A 173 9.23 9.08 21.51
C ARG A 173 8.09 8.27 22.14
N ALA A 174 7.54 7.28 21.44
CA ALA A 174 6.50 6.41 21.99
C ALA A 174 7.00 5.53 23.15
N THR A 175 8.33 5.25 23.22
CA THR A 175 8.93 4.57 24.38
C THR A 175 9.14 5.49 25.58
N PHE A 176 9.06 6.83 25.40
CA PHE A 176 9.00 7.78 26.52
C PHE A 176 7.57 8.00 27.02
N ASP A 177 6.55 7.77 26.18
CA ASP A 177 5.13 7.99 26.51
C ASP A 177 4.47 6.82 27.26
N ASN A 178 5.16 5.67 27.36
CA ASN A 178 4.73 4.55 28.18
C ASN A 178 5.66 4.42 29.39
N PRO A 179 5.43 5.24 30.43
CA PRO A 179 6.21 5.19 31.65
C PRO A 179 5.90 3.86 32.34
N GLU A 180 6.95 3.18 32.79
CA GLU A 180 6.91 2.85 34.21
C GLU A 180 6.68 4.13 35.02
#